data_AF-A0A7C7XXN3-F1
#
_entry.id   AF-A0A7C7XXN3-F1
#
_cell.length_a   1.000
_cell.length_b   1.000
_cell.length_c   1.000
_cell.angle_alpha   90.00
_cell.angle_beta   90.00
_cell.angle_gamma   90.00
#
_symmetry.space_group_name_H-M   'P 1'
#
loop_
_entity.id
_entity.type
_entity.pdbx_description
1 polymer ?
#
loop_
_entity_poly.entity_id
_entity_poly.type
_entity_poly.pdbx_seq_one_letter_code
_entity_poly.pdbx_strand_id
1 'polypeptide(L)'
;MLESFSQYFLEIYDGNPKWNFIFFYDPVQWDRVVEGFWTTVQLAVVCVILSVIIGVVGAWLQTWPNRLVRSLVQGYIQFFRNTPPLIQLLFFYFALGQFTP
;
A
#
# COMPACT_ATOMS: atom_id res chain seq x y z
N MET A 1 20.88 -25.56 4.32
CA MET A 1 20.89 -24.25 5.02
C MET A 1 19.48 -23.80 5.37
N LEU A 2 18.57 -23.69 4.38
CA LEU A 2 17.15 -23.37 4.62
C LEU A 2 16.41 -24.36 5.53
N GLU A 3 16.65 -25.66 5.36
CA GLU A 3 16.06 -26.68 6.25
C GLU A 3 16.52 -26.53 7.70
N SER A 4 17.81 -26.30 7.94
CA SER A 4 18.34 -26.06 9.29
C SER A 4 17.75 -24.81 9.95
N PHE A 5 17.46 -23.77 9.15
CA PHE A 5 16.82 -22.55 9.63
C PHE A 5 15.36 -22.81 9.98
N SER A 6 14.62 -23.50 9.11
CA SER A 6 13.23 -23.90 9.35
C SER A 6 13.08 -24.76 10.61
N GLN A 7 13.95 -25.76 10.77
CA GLN A 7 13.97 -26.65 11.94
C GLN A 7 14.26 -25.88 13.24
N TYR A 8 15.16 -24.89 13.21
CA TYR A 8 15.43 -24.05 14.38
C TYR A 8 14.17 -23.30 14.87
N PHE A 9 13.35 -22.75 13.95
CA PHE A 9 12.12 -22.07 14.34
C PHE A 9 11.01 -23.04 14.79
N LEU A 10 10.99 -24.27 14.27
CA LEU A 10 10.12 -25.33 14.78
C LEU A 10 10.48 -25.70 16.23
N GLU A 11 11.77 -25.88 16.51
CA GLU A 11 12.25 -26.20 17.87
C GLU A 11 11.92 -25.09 18.88
N ILE A 12 12.01 -23.82 18.47
CA ILE A 12 11.58 -22.69 19.31
C ILE A 12 10.09 -22.75 19.61
N TYR A 13 9.26 -23.05 18.60
CA TYR A 13 7.83 -23.16 18.77
C TYR A 13 7.46 -24.30 19.73
N ASP A 14 8.08 -25.47 19.58
CA ASP A 14 7.86 -26.64 20.45
C ASP A 14 8.34 -26.39 21.89
N GLY A 15 9.47 -25.68 22.06
CA GLY A 15 10.02 -25.35 23.37
C GLY A 15 9.32 -24.19 24.08
N ASN A 16 8.77 -23.23 23.32
CA ASN A 16 8.11 -22.03 23.84
C ASN A 16 7.00 -21.54 22.87
N PRO A 17 5.77 -22.06 22.98
CA PRO A 17 4.70 -21.77 22.02
C PRO A 17 4.23 -20.30 21.98
N LYS A 18 4.69 -19.45 22.92
CA LYS A 18 4.48 -18.00 22.88
C LYS A 18 5.16 -17.32 21.69
N TRP A 19 6.28 -17.89 21.23
CA TRP A 19 7.05 -17.36 20.11
C TRP A 19 6.80 -18.22 18.87
N ASN A 20 5.75 -17.90 18.12
CA ASN A 20 5.37 -18.63 16.92
C ASN A 20 5.73 -17.85 15.65
N PHE A 21 6.73 -18.34 14.91
CA PHE A 21 7.16 -17.78 13.63
C PHE A 21 6.78 -18.71 12.47
N ILE A 22 5.48 -18.94 12.31
CA ILE A 22 4.90 -19.91 11.37
C ILE A 22 5.41 -19.78 9.93
N PHE A 23 5.75 -18.57 9.49
CA PHE A 23 6.25 -18.30 8.15
C PHE A 23 7.57 -19.00 7.80
N PHE A 24 8.41 -19.32 8.80
CA PHE A 24 9.73 -19.92 8.54
C PHE A 24 9.73 -21.44 8.46
N TYR A 25 8.61 -22.09 8.82
CA TYR A 25 8.51 -23.54 8.82
C TYR A 25 7.26 -24.11 8.14
N ASP A 26 6.19 -23.32 8.01
CA ASP A 26 5.02 -23.72 7.25
C ASP A 26 5.18 -23.21 5.80
N PRO A 27 5.29 -24.11 4.81
CA PRO A 27 5.47 -23.74 3.41
C PRO A 27 4.29 -22.92 2.88
N VAL A 28 3.07 -23.16 3.34
CA VAL A 28 1.88 -22.41 2.90
C VAL A 28 1.94 -20.97 3.37
N GLN A 29 2.44 -20.74 4.59
CA GLN A 29 2.59 -19.39 5.14
C GLN A 29 3.72 -18.62 4.49
N TRP A 30 4.83 -19.31 4.18
CA TRP A 30 5.93 -18.75 3.40
C TRP A 30 5.43 -18.22 2.05
N ASP A 31 4.71 -19.06 1.29
CA ASP A 31 4.19 -18.69 -0.03
C ASP A 31 3.27 -17.47 0.04
N ARG A 32 2.37 -17.41 1.02
CA ARG A 32 1.49 -16.24 1.24
C ARG A 32 2.24 -14.95 1.54
N VAL A 33 3.31 -15.02 2.32
CA VAL A 33 4.13 -13.82 2.62
C VAL A 33 4.86 -13.35 1.37
N VAL A 34 5.43 -14.27 0.59
CA VAL A 34 6.11 -13.94 -0.66
C VAL A 34 5.13 -13.33 -1.68
N GLU A 35 3.94 -13.91 -1.80
CA GLU A 35 2.87 -13.38 -2.67
C GLU A 35 2.41 -11.99 -2.22
N GLY A 36 2.15 -11.80 -0.91
CA GLY A 36 1.75 -10.51 -0.35
C GLY A 36 2.85 -9.44 -0.48
N PHE A 37 4.12 -9.84 -0.31
CA PHE A 37 5.27 -8.97 -0.55
C PHE A 37 5.29 -8.50 -2.01
N TRP A 38 5.15 -9.41 -2.97
CA TRP A 38 5.15 -9.06 -4.37
C TRP A 38 3.98 -8.16 -4.74
N THR A 39 2.79 -8.44 -4.20
CA THR A 39 1.60 -7.60 -4.36
C THR A 39 1.85 -6.18 -3.86
N THR A 40 2.49 -6.03 -2.70
CA THR A 40 2.86 -4.71 -2.14
C THR A 40 3.82 -3.97 -3.05
N VAL A 41 4.83 -4.66 -3.59
CA VAL A 41 5.80 -4.07 -4.53
C VAL A 41 5.10 -3.60 -5.80
N GLN A 42 4.26 -4.45 -6.41
CA GLN A 42 3.49 -4.10 -7.61
C GLN A 42 2.60 -2.87 -7.37
N LEU A 43 1.86 -2.86 -6.26
CA LEU A 43 0.98 -1.76 -5.90
C LEU A 43 1.77 -0.47 -5.67
N ALA A 44 2.90 -0.54 -4.96
CA ALA A 44 3.77 0.61 -4.72
C ALA A 44 4.29 1.22 -6.04
N VAL A 45 4.76 0.38 -6.97
CA VAL A 45 5.25 0.83 -8.28
C VAL A 45 4.15 1.54 -9.06
N VAL A 46 2.95 0.95 -9.14
CA VAL A 46 1.81 1.56 -9.85
C VAL A 46 1.40 2.87 -9.20
N CYS A 47 1.28 2.92 -7.86
CA CYS A 47 0.94 4.13 -7.12
C CYS A 47 1.95 5.25 -7.34
N VAL A 48 3.25 4.96 -7.33
CA VAL A 48 4.30 5.95 -7.57
C VAL A 48 4.21 6.51 -8.99
N ILE A 49 4.09 5.65 -10.00
CA ILE A 49 3.99 6.08 -11.41
C ILE A 49 2.78 6.99 -11.59
N LEU A 50 1.60 6.58 -11.11
CA LEU A 50 0.38 7.38 -11.20
C LEU A 50 0.51 8.71 -10.44
N SER A 51 1.08 8.69 -9.24
CA SER A 51 1.29 9.89 -8.43
C SER A 51 2.21 10.90 -9.12
N VAL A 52 3.27 10.42 -9.78
CA VAL A 52 4.18 11.28 -10.55
C VAL A 52 3.46 11.89 -11.75
N ILE A 53 2.71 11.09 -12.51
CA ILE A 53 1.94 11.59 -13.66
C ILE A 53 0.96 12.68 -13.21
N ILE A 54 0.17 12.41 -12.19
CA ILE A 54 -0.81 13.35 -11.64
C ILE A 54 -0.10 14.61 -11.10
N GLY A 55 1.02 14.44 -10.39
CA GLY A 55 1.81 15.55 -9.85
C GLY A 55 2.39 16.46 -10.93
N VAL A 56 2.96 15.88 -12.01
CA VAL A 56 3.51 16.63 -13.14
C VAL A 56 2.42 17.36 -13.90
N VAL A 57 1.30 16.69 -14.20
CA VAL A 57 0.14 17.32 -14.86
C VAL A 57 -0.42 18.46 -14.00
N GLY A 58 -0.58 18.24 -12.69
CA GLY A 58 -1.03 19.26 -11.75
C GLY A 58 -0.08 20.46 -11.69
N ALA A 59 1.24 20.25 -11.67
CA ALA A 59 2.22 21.33 -11.71
C ALA A 59 2.16 22.11 -13.03
N TRP A 60 2.01 21.42 -14.16
CA TRP A 60 1.89 22.07 -15.46
C TRP A 60 0.63 22.94 -15.56
N LEU A 61 -0.52 22.41 -15.12
CA LEU A 61 -1.80 23.14 -15.11
C LEU A 61 -1.80 24.37 -14.19
N GLN A 62 -0.93 24.42 -13.18
CA GLN A 62 -0.79 25.64 -12.36
C GLN A 62 -0.15 26.81 -13.10
N THR A 63 0.56 26.55 -14.19
CA THR A 63 1.21 27.58 -15.03
C THR A 63 0.25 28.11 -16.11
N TRP A 64 -0.95 27.53 -16.23
CA TRP A 64 -1.94 27.97 -17.20
C TRP A 64 -2.50 29.37 -16.86
N PRO A 65 -2.78 30.20 -17.89
CA PRO A 65 -3.27 31.57 -17.69
C PRO A 65 -4.69 31.64 -17.10
N ASN A 66 -5.46 30.54 -17.20
CA ASN A 66 -6.84 30.49 -16.70
C ASN A 66 -6.87 30.33 -15.17
N ARG A 67 -7.37 31.37 -14.49
CA ARG A 67 -7.53 31.40 -13.02
C ARG A 67 -8.41 30.26 -12.49
N LEU A 68 -9.44 29.84 -13.22
CA LEU A 68 -10.33 28.76 -12.79
C LEU A 68 -9.59 27.42 -12.73
N VAL A 69 -8.81 27.10 -13.77
CA VAL A 69 -8.02 25.86 -13.83
C VAL A 69 -7.02 25.81 -12.69
N ARG A 70 -6.32 26.92 -12.44
CA ARG A 70 -5.36 27.03 -11.34
C ARG A 70 -6.03 26.82 -9.98
N SER A 71 -7.18 27.46 -9.74
CA SER A 71 -7.92 27.30 -8.48
C SER A 71 -8.43 25.88 -8.26
N LEU A 72 -8.93 25.21 -9.31
CA LEU A 72 -9.37 23.82 -9.21
C LEU A 72 -8.23 22.87 -8.85
N VAL A 73 -7.07 23.03 -9.50
CA VAL A 73 -5.88 22.22 -9.21
C VAL A 73 -5.36 22.48 -7.80
N GLN A 74 -5.33 23.74 -7.36
CA GLN A 74 -4.95 24.09 -5.99
C GLN A 74 -5.90 23.49 -4.96
N GLY A 75 -7.22 23.54 -5.21
CA GLY A 75 -8.23 22.93 -4.36
C GLY A 75 -8.04 21.42 -4.24
N TYR A 76 -7.81 20.73 -5.37
CA TYR A 76 -7.47 19.31 -5.38
C TYR A 76 -6.23 19.02 -4.52
N ILE A 77 -5.11 19.73 -4.76
CA ILE A 77 -3.85 19.51 -4.03
C ILE A 77 -4.05 19.76 -2.53
N GLN A 78 -4.72 20.85 -2.14
CA GLN A 78 -4.97 21.16 -0.73
C GLN A 78 -5.86 20.12 -0.07
N PHE A 79 -6.93 19.67 -0.74
CA PHE A 79 -7.82 18.66 -0.19
C PHE A 79 -7.08 17.36 0.11
N PHE A 80 -6.35 16.83 -0.88
CA PHE A 80 -5.66 15.55 -0.72
C PHE A 80 -4.43 15.61 0.19
N ARG A 81 -3.79 16.77 0.34
CA ARG A 81 -2.64 16.96 1.25
C ARG A 81 -3.03 17.26 2.69
N ASN A 82 -4.19 17.90 2.91
CA ASN A 82 -4.63 18.30 4.25
C ASN A 82 -5.57 17.27 4.90
N THR A 83 -6.07 16.28 4.16
CA THR A 83 -6.91 15.22 4.71
C THR A 83 -6.08 13.98 5.08
N PRO A 84 -6.31 13.37 6.25
CA PRO A 84 -5.59 12.16 6.65
C PRO A 84 -5.79 11.03 5.64
N PRO A 85 -4.71 10.37 5.17
CA PRO A 85 -4.81 9.31 4.16
C PRO A 85 -5.63 8.11 4.63
N LEU A 86 -5.59 7.80 5.94
CA LEU A 86 -6.44 6.76 6.50
C LEU A 86 -7.93 7.05 6.28
N ILE A 87 -8.37 8.30 6.47
CA ILE A 87 -9.77 8.69 6.24
C ILE A 87 -10.12 8.57 4.77
N GLN A 88 -9.22 8.96 3.86
CA GLN A 88 -9.43 8.79 2.42
C GLN A 88 -9.64 7.30 2.08
N LEU A 89 -8.75 6.43 2.57
CA LEU A 89 -8.86 4.98 2.35
C LEU A 89 -10.16 4.40 2.92
N LEU A 90 -10.54 4.79 4.13
CA LEU A 90 -11.81 4.36 4.74
C LEU A 90 -13.02 4.82 3.92
N PHE A 91 -13.00 6.06 3.41
CA PHE A 91 -14.06 6.56 2.54
C PHE A 91 -14.16 5.74 1.26
N PHE A 92 -13.04 5.48 0.56
CA PHE A 92 -13.05 4.67 -0.64
C PHE A 92 -13.50 3.23 -0.37
N TYR A 93 -13.03 2.62 0.72
CA TYR A 93 -13.36 1.24 1.08
C TYR A 93 -14.81 1.07 1.54
N PHE A 94 -15.30 1.92 2.45
CA PHE A 94 -16.64 1.77 3.03
C PHE A 94 -17.73 2.52 2.26
N ALA A 95 -17.46 3.75 1.83
CA ALA A 95 -18.49 4.60 1.20
C ALA A 95 -18.60 4.37 -0.31
N LEU A 96 -17.50 4.14 -1.02
CA LEU A 96 -17.52 3.81 -2.45
C LEU A 96 -17.58 2.30 -2.69
N GLY A 97 -16.94 1.50 -1.83
CA GLY A 97 -16.95 0.05 -1.93
C GLY A 97 -18.35 -0.58 -1.93
N GLN A 98 -19.33 0.04 -1.26
CA GLN A 98 -20.73 -0.42 -1.29
C GLN A 98 -21.40 -0.29 -2.68
N PHE A 99 -20.86 0.54 -3.56
CA PHE A 99 -21.39 0.78 -4.91
C PHE A 99 -20.59 0.09 -6.01
N THR A 100 -19.42 -0.46 -5.68
CA THR A 100 -18.63 -1.30 -6.58
C THR A 100 -18.96 -2.77 -6.32
N PRO A 101 -19.21 -3.59 -7.36
CA PRO A 101 -19.57 -5.00 -7.20
C PRO A 101 -18.49 -5.83 -6.51
#